data_AF-T2BLN4-F1
#
_entry.id   AF-T2BLN4-F1
#
_cell.length_a   1.000
_cell.length_b   1.000
_cell.length_c   1.000
_cell.angle_alpha   90.00
_cell.angle_beta   90.00
_cell.angle_gamma   90.00
#
_symmetry.space_group_name_H-M   'P 1'
#
loop_
_entity.id
_entity.type
_entity.pdbx_description
1 polymer ?
#
loop_
_entity_poly.entity_id
_entity_poly.type
_entity_poly.pdbx_seq_one_letter_code
_entity_poly.pdbx_strand_id
1 'polypeptide(L)' 'LRRVHPISTMVKGMYGIKDDVFLSVPCVLGYHGITDVVMMTLKSEEEEKLRKSA' A
#
# COMPACT_ATOMS: atom_id res chain seq x y z
N LEU A 1 3.54 -19.97 6.24
CA LEU A 1 2.98 -19.55 4.94
C LEU A 1 2.87 -18.02 4.95
N ARG A 2 3.45 -17.33 3.96
CA ARG A 2 3.24 -15.88 3.76
C ARG A 2 2.12 -15.71 2.73
N ARG A 3 1.12 -14.88 3.02
CA ARG A 3 -0.04 -14.66 2.14
C ARG A 3 -0.24 -13.17 1.92
N VAL A 4 -0.74 -12.82 0.72
CA VAL A 4 -1.05 -11.44 0.37
C VAL A 4 -2.50 -11.15 0.74
N HIS A 5 -2.70 -10.08 1.51
CA HIS A 5 -4.03 -9.61 1.90
C HIS A 5 -4.11 -8.09 1.74
N PRO A 6 -5.26 -7.55 1.29
CA PRO A 6 -5.48 -6.11 1.30
C PRO A 6 -5.73 -5.66 2.75
N ILE A 7 -4.82 -4.83 3.27
CA ILE A 7 -4.88 -4.32 4.65
C ILE A 7 -4.47 -2.85 4.67
N SER A 8 -4.95 -2.11 5.66
CA SER A 8 -4.57 -0.71 5.84
C SER A 8 -3.15 -0.61 6.42
N THR A 9 -2.23 -0.01 5.69
CA THR A 9 -0.82 0.18 6.10
C THR A 9 -0.35 1.58 5.73
N MET A 10 0.71 2.07 6.38
CA MET A 10 1.31 3.37 6.09
C MET A 10 1.93 3.37 4.69
N VAL A 11 1.53 4.32 3.85
CA VAL A 11 1.94 4.41 2.43
C VAL A 11 2.78 5.64 2.11
N LYS A 12 3.32 6.32 3.12
CA LYS A 12 4.21 7.46 2.92
C LYS A 12 5.41 7.10 2.05
N GLY A 13 5.69 7.93 1.05
CA GLY A 13 6.73 7.73 0.05
C GLY A 13 6.31 6.83 -1.12
N MET A 14 5.16 6.15 -1.05
CA MET A 14 4.64 5.34 -2.16
C MET A 14 3.78 6.20 -3.09
N TYR A 15 3.91 5.99 -4.41
CA TYR A 15 3.10 6.67 -5.43
C TYR A 15 3.02 8.20 -5.27
N GLY A 16 4.08 8.82 -4.72
CA GLY A 16 4.15 10.27 -4.48
C GLY A 16 3.36 10.79 -3.27
N ILE A 17 2.85 9.90 -2.39
CA ILE A 17 2.18 10.27 -1.14
C ILE A 17 3.23 10.78 -0.14
N LYS A 18 3.06 11.99 0.39
CA LYS A 18 4.03 12.62 1.32
C LYS A 18 3.60 12.55 2.78
N ASP A 19 2.31 12.43 3.02
CA ASP A 19 1.71 12.45 4.35
C ASP A 19 1.75 11.06 5.00
N ASP A 20 1.71 11.03 6.34
CA ASP A 20 1.67 9.81 7.14
C ASP A 20 0.24 9.24 7.17
N VAL A 21 -0.21 8.67 6.05
CA VAL A 21 -1.57 8.14 5.88
C VAL A 21 -1.58 6.64 5.68
N PHE A 22 -2.69 6.01 6.08
CA PHE A 22 -2.90 4.57 6.01
C PHE A 22 -3.94 4.23 4.94
N LEU A 23 -3.54 3.49 3.91
CA LEU A 23 -4.42 3.05 2.83
C LEU A 23 -4.45 1.53 2.72
N SER A 24 -5.59 1.02 2.25
CA SER A 24 -5.76 -0.40 1.93
C SER A 24 -4.95 -0.77 0.69
N VAL A 25 -3.82 -1.44 0.89
CA VAL A 25 -2.96 -1.94 -0.19
C VAL A 25 -2.60 -3.42 0.06
N PRO A 26 -2.32 -4.19 -0.99
CA PRO A 26 -1.90 -5.57 -0.85
C PRO A 26 -0.57 -5.65 -0.09
N CYS A 27 -0.58 -6.39 1.02
CA CYS A 27 0.58 -6.58 1.86
C CYS A 27 0.82 -8.07 2.11
N VAL A 28 2.08 -8.44 2.27
CA VAL A 28 2.49 -9.78 2.67
C VAL A 28 2.40 -9.87 4.19
N LEU A 29 1.53 -10.77 4.68
CA LEU A 29 1.41 -11.09 6.09
C LEU A 29 2.28 -12.29 6.45
N GLY A 30 3.11 -12.12 7.47
CA GLY A 30 3.89 -13.15 8.14
C GLY A 30 3.56 -13.23 9.62
N TYR A 31 4.31 -14.04 10.37
CA TYR A 31 4.08 -14.24 11.81
C TYR A 31 4.21 -12.96 12.63
N HIS A 32 5.05 -12.01 12.19
CA HIS A 32 5.31 -10.74 12.87
C HIS A 32 4.43 -9.58 12.36
N GLY A 33 3.35 -9.88 11.63
CA GLY A 33 2.49 -8.87 11.00
C GLY A 33 2.87 -8.62 9.55
N ILE A 34 2.87 -7.35 9.12
CA ILE A 34 3.19 -6.96 7.75
C ILE A 34 4.69 -7.11 7.54
N THR A 35 5.10 -8.01 6.66
CA THR A 35 6.52 -8.17 6.32
C THR A 35 6.91 -7.29 5.14
N ASP A 36 6.00 -7.13 4.19
CA ASP A 36 6.26 -6.41 2.94
C ASP A 36 4.97 -5.76 2.43
N VAL A 37 5.12 -4.61 1.76
CA VAL A 37 4.03 -3.98 0.99
C VAL A 37 4.26 -4.26 -0.49
N VAL A 38 3.25 -4.73 -1.19
CA VAL A 38 3.38 -5.05 -2.62
C VAL A 38 3.29 -3.77 -3.44
N MET A 39 4.40 -3.36 -4.06
CA MET A 39 4.39 -2.30 -5.07
C MET A 39 3.79 -2.83 -6.37
N MET A 40 2.64 -2.29 -6.75
CA MET A 40 1.94 -2.61 -7.98
C MET A 40 2.32 -1.58 -9.04
N THR A 41 2.45 -2.02 -10.29
CA THR A 41 2.51 -1.08 -11.42
C THR A 41 1.11 -0.57 -11.68
N LEU A 42 0.83 0.67 -11.27
CA LEU A 42 -0.44 1.33 -11.49
C LEU A 42 -0.40 2.16 -12.77
N LYS A 43 -1.55 2.33 -13.42
CA LYS A 43 -1.70 3.34 -14.47
C LYS A 43 -1.74 4.73 -13.82
N SER A 44 -1.39 5.77 -14.58
CA SER A 44 -1.36 7.15 -14.07
C SER A 44 -2.71 7.60 -13.48
N GLU A 45 -3.83 7.16 -14.04
CA GLU A 45 -5.17 7.45 -13.50
C GLU A 45 -5.42 6.77 -12.14
N GLU A 46 -4.91 5.55 -11.94
CA GLU A 46 -5.05 4.80 -10.68
C GLU A 46 -4.16 5.40 -9.59
N GLU A 47 -2.94 5.82 -9.94
CA GLU A 47 -2.06 6.56 -9.02
C GLU A 47 -2.71 7.87 -8.57
N GLU A 48 -3.35 8.61 -9.47
CA GLU A 48 -4.04 9.85 -9.12
C GLU A 48 -5.22 9.59 -8.17
N LYS A 49 -6.01 8.52 -8.42
CA LYS A 49 -7.10 8.10 -7.54
C LYS A 49 -6.59 7.65 -6.17
N LEU A 50 -5.48 6.91 -6.13
CA LEU A 50 -4.87 6.48 -4.88
C LEU A 50 -4.39 7.69 -4.07
N ARG A 51 -3.72 8.66 -4.73
CA ARG A 51 -3.26 9.89 -4.09
C ARG A 51 -4.41 10.80 -3.64
N LYS A 52 -5.58 10.77 -4.29
CA LYS A 52 -6.78 11.47 -3.81
C LYS A 52 -7.42 10.82 -2.59
N SER A 53 -7.14 9.54 -2.35
CA SER A 53 -7.65 8.79 -1.20
C SER A 53 -6.74 8.92 0.03
N ALA A 54 -5.48 9.31 -0.20
CA ALA A 54 -4.46 9.66 0.79
C ALA A 54 -4.75 11.05 1.39
#